data_AF-T5ADB6-F1
#
_entry.id   AF-T5ADB6-F1
#
_cell.length_a   1.000
_cell.length_b   1.000
_cell.length_c   1.000
_cell.angle_alpha   90.00
_cell.angle_beta   90.00
_cell.angle_gamma   90.00
#
_symmetry.space_group_name_H-M   'P 1'
#
loop_
_entity.id
_entity.type
_entity.pdbx_description
1 polymer ?
#
loop_
_entity_poly.entity_id
_entity_poly.type
_entity_poly.pdbx_seq_one_letter_code
_entity_poly.pdbx_strand_id
1 'polypeptide(L)'
;MPPSRPPPSSSDSPSMRPIPTFSGLASASLPPLPLTPGITAQEYANRRADLANSMDEGGVAVLPAAILQYKSGAVFHPYRQESNFFWLTGWNEDDAIAVIEKTGPQPGDNVLHMFVKPKNPREEQWHGYRNGVDAAVDVFNADKAHQLESAATVLHRILESAKLI
;
A
#
# COMPACT_ATOMS: atom_id res chain seq x y z
N MET A 1 -69.14 -11.16 8.67
CA MET A 1 -68.29 -12.37 8.83
C MET A 1 -68.13 -13.01 7.45
N PRO A 2 -66.93 -13.06 6.86
CA PRO A 2 -66.73 -13.77 5.60
C PRO A 2 -66.56 -15.29 5.85
N PRO A 3 -66.96 -16.15 4.89
CA PRO A 3 -66.88 -17.61 5.05
C PRO A 3 -65.44 -18.11 4.97
N SER A 4 -65.14 -19.16 5.75
CA SER A 4 -63.84 -19.83 5.80
C SER A 4 -63.52 -20.55 4.50
N ARG A 5 -62.30 -20.33 3.99
CA ARG A 5 -61.78 -20.97 2.76
C ARG A 5 -61.40 -22.43 3.05
N PRO A 6 -61.71 -23.40 2.17
CA PRO A 6 -61.29 -24.79 2.36
C PRO A 6 -59.77 -24.95 2.18
N PRO A 7 -59.15 -25.96 2.82
CA PRO A 7 -57.72 -26.22 2.68
C PRO A 7 -57.37 -26.76 1.27
N PRO A 8 -56.15 -26.49 0.75
CA PRO A 8 -55.73 -26.92 -0.57
C PRO A 8 -55.48 -28.44 -0.65
N SER A 9 -55.76 -29.03 -1.82
CA SER A 9 -55.58 -30.45 -2.14
C SER A 9 -54.11 -30.83 -2.32
N SER A 10 -53.75 -32.03 -1.85
CA SER A 10 -52.39 -32.55 -1.70
C SER A 10 -51.77 -33.17 -2.96
N SER A 11 -51.84 -32.53 -4.14
CA SER A 11 -51.31 -33.14 -5.37
C SER A 11 -50.37 -32.29 -6.23
N ASP A 12 -49.99 -31.08 -5.82
CA ASP A 12 -48.96 -30.31 -6.55
C ASP A 12 -47.61 -30.35 -5.82
N SER A 13 -46.84 -31.41 -6.09
CA SER A 13 -45.40 -31.42 -5.81
C SER A 13 -44.69 -30.65 -6.95
N PRO A 14 -43.96 -29.56 -6.66
CA PRO A 14 -43.25 -28.83 -7.71
C PRO A 14 -42.07 -29.68 -8.20
N SER A 15 -42.05 -29.98 -9.50
CA SER A 15 -40.92 -30.63 -10.17
C SER A 15 -39.64 -29.81 -9.96
N MET A 16 -38.73 -30.35 -9.15
CA MET A 16 -37.40 -29.80 -8.92
C MET A 16 -36.60 -29.86 -10.22
N ARG A 17 -36.38 -28.70 -10.84
CA ARG A 17 -35.41 -28.61 -11.95
C ARG A 17 -33.99 -28.80 -11.38
N PRO A 18 -33.11 -29.54 -12.05
CA PRO A 18 -31.75 -29.75 -11.58
C PRO A 18 -31.00 -28.40 -11.56
N ILE A 19 -30.26 -28.16 -10.47
CA ILE A 19 -29.36 -27.02 -10.31
C ILE A 19 -28.23 -27.18 -11.34
N PRO A 20 -27.89 -26.16 -12.14
CA PRO A 20 -26.78 -26.27 -13.07
C PRO A 20 -25.47 -26.42 -12.27
N THR A 21 -24.78 -27.54 -12.49
CA THR A 21 -23.41 -27.73 -12.01
C THR A 21 -22.51 -26.79 -12.79
N PHE A 22 -21.91 -25.81 -12.11
CA PHE A 22 -20.83 -24.99 -12.66
C PHE A 22 -19.59 -25.86 -12.86
N SER A 23 -19.55 -26.60 -13.98
CA SER A 23 -18.34 -27.25 -14.46
C SER A 23 -17.70 -26.35 -15.49
N GLY A 24 -16.64 -25.64 -15.08
CA GLY A 24 -15.83 -24.83 -15.99
C GLY A 24 -15.59 -23.39 -15.55
N LEU A 25 -15.02 -23.18 -14.36
CA LEU A 25 -14.14 -22.04 -14.17
C LEU A 25 -12.72 -22.56 -14.36
N ALA A 26 -12.19 -22.39 -15.57
CA ALA A 26 -10.76 -22.46 -15.77
C ALA A 26 -10.09 -21.54 -14.74
N SER A 27 -9.00 -22.01 -14.11
CA SER A 27 -8.14 -21.22 -13.24
C SER A 27 -7.56 -20.03 -14.02
N ALA A 28 -8.35 -18.98 -14.19
CA ALA A 28 -7.86 -17.69 -14.59
C ALA A 28 -7.11 -17.12 -13.39
N SER A 29 -5.78 -17.10 -13.48
CA SER A 29 -4.91 -16.36 -12.56
C SER A 29 -5.47 -14.94 -12.45
N LEU A 30 -6.00 -14.58 -11.28
CA LEU A 30 -6.46 -13.21 -11.06
C LEU A 30 -5.29 -12.26 -11.30
N PRO A 31 -5.52 -11.10 -11.96
CA PRO A 31 -4.47 -10.09 -12.06
C PRO A 31 -4.02 -9.71 -10.63
N PRO A 32 -2.73 -9.38 -10.44
CA PRO A 32 -2.22 -9.00 -9.13
C PRO A 32 -3.06 -7.84 -8.58
N LEU A 33 -3.42 -7.95 -7.29
CA LEU A 33 -4.27 -6.95 -6.65
C LEU A 33 -3.57 -5.57 -6.71
N PRO A 34 -4.31 -4.50 -7.05
CA PRO A 34 -3.75 -3.16 -7.09
C PRO A 34 -3.41 -2.69 -5.66
N LEU A 35 -2.26 -2.06 -5.50
CA LEU A 35 -1.79 -1.50 -4.22
C LEU A 35 -2.57 -0.24 -3.86
N THR A 36 -2.80 0.62 -4.85
CA THR A 36 -3.70 1.76 -4.78
C THR A 36 -4.69 1.69 -5.94
N PRO A 37 -5.84 2.39 -5.92
CA PRO A 37 -6.86 2.24 -6.97
C PRO A 37 -6.30 2.39 -8.39
N GLY A 38 -6.26 1.28 -9.14
CA GLY A 38 -5.76 1.23 -10.51
C GLY A 38 -4.24 1.13 -10.69
N ILE A 39 -3.45 1.06 -9.62
CA ILE A 39 -1.97 1.00 -9.69
C ILE A 39 -1.47 -0.22 -8.91
N THR A 40 -0.69 -1.07 -9.57
CA THR A 40 -0.13 -2.29 -8.97
C THR A 40 1.20 -2.01 -8.26
N ALA A 41 1.62 -2.89 -7.35
CA ALA A 41 2.93 -2.77 -6.71
C ALA A 41 4.10 -2.85 -7.72
N GLN A 42 3.92 -3.60 -8.82
CA GLN A 42 4.89 -3.67 -9.92
C GLN A 42 5.04 -2.33 -10.64
N GLU A 43 3.94 -1.62 -10.88
CA GLU A 43 3.97 -0.29 -11.49
C GLU A 43 4.76 0.71 -10.62
N TYR A 44 4.58 0.66 -9.29
CA TYR A 44 5.42 1.44 -8.37
C TYR A 44 6.89 1.05 -8.43
N ALA A 45 7.22 -0.24 -8.50
CA ALA A 45 8.60 -0.70 -8.66
C ALA A 45 9.24 -0.20 -9.96
N ASN A 46 8.51 -0.23 -11.07
CA ASN A 46 8.97 0.29 -12.35
C ASN A 46 9.29 1.79 -12.28
N ARG A 47 8.42 2.60 -11.65
CA ARG A 47 8.67 4.04 -11.46
C ARG A 47 9.93 4.32 -10.65
N ARG A 48 10.20 3.51 -9.62
CA ARG A 48 11.44 3.63 -8.82
C ARG A 48 12.66 3.23 -9.65
N ALA A 49 12.54 2.20 -10.48
CA ALA A 49 13.60 1.78 -11.39
C ALA A 49 13.93 2.88 -12.42
N ASP A 50 12.92 3.53 -12.99
CA ASP A 50 13.09 4.65 -13.92
C ASP A 50 13.77 5.85 -13.25
N LEU A 51 13.33 6.21 -12.04
CA LEU A 51 13.99 7.26 -11.25
C LEU A 51 15.45 6.91 -10.98
N ALA A 52 15.74 5.70 -10.50
CA ALA A 52 17.11 5.27 -10.22
C ALA A 52 17.98 5.22 -11.47
N ASN A 53 17.42 4.84 -12.62
CA ASN A 53 18.13 4.84 -13.88
C ASN A 53 18.53 6.27 -14.31
N SER A 54 17.72 7.29 -13.97
CA SER A 54 18.01 8.70 -14.23
C SER A 54 19.02 9.34 -13.29
N MET A 55 19.33 8.71 -12.15
CA MET A 55 20.35 9.18 -11.20
C MET A 55 21.75 8.75 -11.63
N ASP A 56 22.77 9.53 -11.24
CA ASP A 56 24.16 9.10 -11.39
C ASP A 56 24.48 7.88 -10.51
N GLU A 57 25.57 7.19 -10.83
CA GLU A 57 26.06 6.06 -10.03
C GLU A 57 26.34 6.48 -8.58
N GLY A 58 25.74 5.77 -7.62
CA GLY A 58 25.78 6.11 -6.20
C GLY A 58 24.81 7.23 -5.78
N GLY A 59 23.87 7.61 -6.66
CA GLY A 59 22.82 8.58 -6.38
C GLY A 59 21.78 8.06 -5.38
N VAL A 60 21.33 8.95 -4.50
CA VAL A 60 20.31 8.67 -3.47
C VAL A 60 19.24 9.75 -3.50
N ALA A 61 17.98 9.33 -3.66
CA ALA A 61 16.82 10.21 -3.56
C ALA A 61 16.15 10.05 -2.18
N VAL A 62 15.99 11.15 -1.44
CA VAL A 62 15.31 11.18 -0.14
C VAL A 62 13.99 11.91 -0.29
N LEU A 63 12.88 11.22 -0.01
CA LEU A 63 11.53 11.74 -0.17
C LEU A 63 10.82 11.74 1.19
N PRO A 64 10.59 12.91 1.81
CA PRO A 64 9.78 13.01 3.01
C PRO A 64 8.29 12.92 2.67
N ALA A 65 7.51 12.25 3.51
CA ALA A 65 6.05 12.31 3.44
C ALA A 65 5.55 13.73 3.80
N ALA A 66 4.34 14.05 3.36
CA ALA A 66 3.65 15.25 3.78
C ALA A 66 3.36 15.20 5.28
N ILE A 67 3.47 16.37 5.91
CA ILE A 67 3.13 16.57 7.32
C ILE A 67 1.63 16.78 7.50
N LEU A 68 1.10 16.39 8.64
CA LEU A 68 -0.29 16.66 9.02
C LEU A 68 -0.51 18.17 9.22
N GLN A 69 -1.50 18.72 8.51
CA GLN A 69 -1.83 20.16 8.55
C GLN A 69 -3.00 20.45 9.48
N TYR A 70 -2.84 21.43 10.35
CA TYR A 70 -3.85 21.82 11.35
C TYR A 70 -4.63 23.05 10.91
N LYS A 71 -5.96 22.99 11.04
CA LYS A 71 -6.87 24.13 10.84
C LYS A 71 -6.83 25.05 12.06
N SER A 72 -7.02 24.47 13.24
CA SER A 72 -7.10 25.18 14.51
C SER A 72 -7.08 24.18 15.67
N GLY A 73 -6.24 24.40 16.68
CA GLY A 73 -6.15 23.51 17.85
C GLY A 73 -5.97 22.05 17.42
N ALA A 74 -6.86 21.16 17.87
CA ALA A 74 -6.84 19.73 17.55
C ALA A 74 -7.55 19.37 16.22
N VAL A 75 -8.05 20.35 15.46
CA VAL A 75 -8.75 20.10 14.19
C VAL A 75 -7.73 20.10 13.04
N PHE A 76 -7.63 18.98 12.33
CA PHE A 76 -6.76 18.82 11.17
C PHE A 76 -7.52 18.92 9.84
N HIS A 77 -6.80 19.30 8.78
CA HIS A 77 -7.27 19.12 7.41
C HIS A 77 -7.23 17.64 7.02
N PRO A 78 -8.08 17.19 6.07
CA PRO A 78 -7.91 15.88 5.46
C PRO A 78 -6.46 15.70 4.99
N TYR A 79 -5.85 14.58 5.38
CA TYR A 79 -4.48 14.30 5.01
C TYR A 79 -4.35 14.19 3.49
N ARG A 80 -3.33 14.85 2.95
CA ARG A 80 -2.95 14.76 1.54
C ARG A 80 -1.45 14.52 1.50
N GLN A 81 -1.06 13.40 0.91
CA GLN A 81 0.33 13.03 0.73
C GLN A 81 1.06 13.96 -0.25
N GLU A 82 2.38 14.05 -0.08
CA GLU A 82 3.27 14.66 -1.07
C GLU A 82 3.22 13.86 -2.37
N SER A 83 3.14 14.54 -3.52
CA SER A 83 2.76 13.89 -4.77
C SER A 83 3.85 12.98 -5.31
N ASN A 84 5.13 13.36 -5.19
CA ASN A 84 6.25 12.52 -5.65
C ASN A 84 6.42 11.29 -4.74
N PHE A 85 6.32 11.48 -3.42
CA PHE A 85 6.32 10.42 -2.42
C PHE A 85 5.21 9.41 -2.72
N PHE A 86 3.97 9.87 -2.90
CA PHE A 86 2.84 9.00 -3.21
C PHE A 86 2.99 8.31 -4.57
N TRP A 87 3.52 9.01 -5.58
CA TRP A 87 3.73 8.47 -6.93
C TRP A 87 4.71 7.30 -6.98
N LEU A 88 5.74 7.32 -6.12
CA LEU A 88 6.81 6.32 -6.09
C LEU A 88 6.57 5.17 -5.10
N THR A 89 5.71 5.38 -4.10
CA THR A 89 5.50 4.41 -3.01
C THR A 89 4.06 3.91 -2.90
N GLY A 90 3.07 4.73 -3.23
CA GLY A 90 1.67 4.47 -2.91
C GLY A 90 1.33 4.60 -1.42
N TRP A 91 2.29 4.95 -0.58
CA TRP A 91 2.13 5.06 0.87
C TRP A 91 1.37 6.34 1.24
N ASN A 92 0.29 6.21 2.02
CA ASN A 92 -0.63 7.31 2.35
C ASN A 92 -0.78 7.52 3.87
N GLU A 93 0.32 7.45 4.61
CA GLU A 93 0.38 7.88 6.01
C GLU A 93 1.41 9.00 6.18
N ASP A 94 1.22 9.77 7.24
CA ASP A 94 2.16 10.79 7.70
C ASP A 94 3.40 10.18 8.35
N ASP A 95 4.38 11.04 8.67
CA ASP A 95 5.59 10.68 9.42
C ASP A 95 6.30 9.46 8.82
N ALA A 96 6.60 9.57 7.53
CA ALA A 96 7.34 8.57 6.78
C ALA A 96 8.42 9.22 5.91
N ILE A 97 9.47 8.46 5.61
CA ILE A 97 10.53 8.85 4.68
C ILE A 97 10.80 7.66 3.76
N ALA A 98 10.83 7.91 2.45
CA ALA A 98 11.26 6.94 1.46
C ALA A 98 12.65 7.34 0.97
N VAL A 99 13.55 6.36 0.87
CA VAL A 99 14.88 6.56 0.31
C VAL A 99 15.08 5.57 -0.82
N ILE A 100 15.41 6.07 -2.00
CA ILE A 100 15.71 5.25 -3.18
C ILE A 100 17.19 5.38 -3.45
N GLU A 101 17.92 4.30 -3.22
CA GLU A 101 19.36 4.19 -3.46
C GLU A 101 19.59 3.49 -4.81
N LYS A 102 20.40 4.08 -5.70
CA LYS A 102 20.89 3.38 -6.89
C LYS A 102 22.07 2.49 -6.51
N THR A 103 21.92 1.18 -6.69
CA THR A 103 22.94 0.20 -6.29
C THR A 103 23.76 -0.34 -7.45
N GLY A 104 23.37 -0.04 -8.69
CA GLY A 104 24.06 -0.53 -9.89
C GLY A 104 23.66 0.21 -11.17
N PRO A 105 24.27 -0.16 -12.30
CA PRO A 105 24.08 0.52 -13.58
C PRO A 105 22.84 0.05 -14.35
N GLN A 106 22.23 -1.08 -14.01
CA GLN A 106 21.08 -1.61 -14.75
C GLN A 106 19.76 -1.05 -14.23
N PRO A 107 18.73 -0.90 -15.09
CA PRO A 107 17.38 -0.63 -14.63
C PRO A 107 16.90 -1.68 -13.63
N GLY A 108 16.44 -1.23 -12.47
CA GLY A 108 16.04 -2.12 -11.36
C GLY A 108 17.14 -2.38 -10.33
N ASP A 109 18.38 -1.94 -10.57
CA ASP A 109 19.44 -1.94 -9.55
C ASP A 109 19.22 -0.77 -8.58
N ASN A 110 18.19 -0.90 -7.76
CA ASN A 110 17.87 0.04 -6.71
C ASN A 110 17.40 -0.64 -5.42
N VAL A 111 17.43 0.10 -4.34
CA VAL A 111 16.90 -0.32 -3.04
C VAL A 111 15.97 0.77 -2.53
N LEU A 112 14.72 0.39 -2.24
CA LEU A 112 13.76 1.22 -1.52
C LEU A 112 13.88 0.94 -0.01
N HIS A 113 14.30 1.97 0.73
CA HIS A 113 14.16 2.02 2.17
C HIS A 113 12.92 2.82 2.57
N MET A 114 12.10 2.28 3.47
CA MET A 114 10.98 2.97 4.08
C MET A 114 11.22 3.16 5.58
N PHE A 115 11.17 4.40 6.04
CA PHE A 115 11.16 4.75 7.47
C PHE A 115 9.75 5.14 7.83
N VAL A 116 9.11 4.37 8.72
CA VAL A 116 7.69 4.54 9.04
C VAL A 116 7.48 4.40 10.54
N LYS A 117 6.38 4.97 11.04
CA LYS A 117 5.96 4.74 12.42
C LYS A 117 5.63 3.26 12.66
N PRO A 118 6.12 2.64 13.75
CA PRO A 118 5.68 1.30 14.12
C PRO A 118 4.19 1.30 14.51
N LYS A 119 3.57 0.12 14.48
CA LYS A 119 2.23 -0.06 15.04
C LYS A 119 2.26 0.18 16.54
N ASN A 120 1.28 0.93 17.03
CA ASN A 120 1.08 1.16 18.46
C ASN A 120 -0.41 1.02 18.80
N PRO A 121 -0.84 -0.11 19.39
CA PRO A 121 -2.25 -0.37 19.67
C PRO A 121 -2.93 0.69 20.55
N ARG A 122 -2.16 1.41 21.37
CA ARG A 122 -2.71 2.50 22.20
C ARG A 122 -2.99 3.74 21.36
N GLU A 123 -2.10 4.08 20.43
CA GLU A 123 -2.28 5.25 19.55
C GLU A 123 -3.32 4.99 18.46
N GLU A 124 -3.39 3.77 17.94
CA GLU A 124 -4.35 3.37 16.89
C GLU A 124 -5.80 3.49 17.35
N GLN A 125 -6.07 3.38 18.66
CA GLN A 125 -7.40 3.64 19.24
C GLN A 125 -7.90 5.06 18.96
N TRP A 126 -6.99 6.02 18.83
CA TRP A 126 -7.31 7.45 18.68
C TRP A 126 -7.04 7.96 17.26
N HIS A 127 -5.97 7.47 16.64
CA HIS A 127 -5.49 7.95 15.34
C HIS A 127 -5.90 7.06 14.16
N GLY A 128 -6.55 5.92 14.44
CA GLY A 128 -6.89 4.92 13.45
C GLY A 128 -5.75 3.95 13.17
N TYR A 129 -6.02 2.99 12.28
CA TYR A 129 -5.06 1.95 11.90
C TYR A 129 -3.79 2.53 11.26
N ARG A 130 -2.64 1.96 11.59
CA ARG A 130 -1.36 2.21 10.92
C ARG A 130 -0.87 0.94 10.23
N ASN A 131 -0.23 1.08 9.08
CA ASN A 131 0.37 -0.02 8.33
C ASN A 131 1.53 -0.66 9.09
N GLY A 132 2.43 0.17 9.63
CA GLY A 132 3.64 -0.28 10.34
C GLY A 132 4.76 -0.76 9.41
N VAL A 133 5.88 -1.16 10.03
CA VAL A 133 7.12 -1.56 9.35
C VAL A 133 6.92 -2.81 8.48
N ASP A 134 6.19 -3.81 8.98
CA ASP A 134 5.99 -5.08 8.27
C ASP A 134 5.24 -4.88 6.95
N ALA A 135 4.16 -4.08 6.98
CA ALA A 135 3.39 -3.78 5.79
C ALA A 135 4.20 -3.02 4.73
N ALA A 136 5.17 -2.20 5.13
CA ALA A 136 6.04 -1.50 4.18
C ALA A 136 6.81 -2.51 3.29
N VAL A 137 7.22 -3.65 3.84
CA VAL A 137 7.85 -4.74 3.08
C VAL A 137 6.79 -5.57 2.35
N ASP A 138 5.82 -6.11 3.10
CA ASP A 138 4.92 -7.15 2.61
C ASP A 138 3.88 -6.66 1.59
N VAL A 139 3.54 -5.37 1.65
CA VAL A 139 2.46 -4.77 0.84
C VAL A 139 3.00 -3.71 -0.11
N PHE A 140 3.89 -2.85 0.36
CA PHE A 140 4.43 -1.72 -0.42
C PHE A 140 5.74 -2.06 -1.15
N ASN A 141 6.24 -3.29 -1.03
CA ASN A 141 7.46 -3.77 -1.67
C ASN A 141 8.67 -2.87 -1.38
N ALA A 142 8.82 -2.41 -0.15
CA ALA A 142 10.08 -1.86 0.32
C ALA A 142 11.08 -3.00 0.49
N ASP A 143 12.28 -2.84 -0.06
CA ASP A 143 13.36 -3.82 0.12
C ASP A 143 13.83 -3.85 1.57
N LYS A 144 13.80 -2.69 2.23
CA LYS A 144 14.12 -2.54 3.65
C LYS A 144 13.13 -1.58 4.31
N ALA A 145 12.60 -1.97 5.46
CA ALA A 145 11.78 -1.10 6.28
C ALA A 145 12.38 -0.92 7.67
N HIS A 146 12.22 0.28 8.21
CA HIS A 146 12.82 0.71 9.45
C HIS A 146 11.81 1.53 10.27
N GLN A 147 11.99 1.51 11.59
CA GLN A 147 11.28 2.42 12.47
C GLN A 147 11.73 3.87 12.21
N LEU A 148 10.79 4.80 12.18
CA LEU A 148 11.08 6.22 11.92
C LEU A 148 12.11 6.80 12.89
N GLU A 149 12.12 6.36 14.14
CA GLU A 149 13.07 6.79 15.17
C GLU A 149 14.53 6.47 14.80
N SER A 150 14.75 5.44 13.97
CA SER A 150 16.07 5.06 13.48
C SER A 150 16.50 5.82 12.22
N ALA A 151 15.64 6.66 11.65
CA ALA A 151 15.87 7.33 10.38
C ALA A 151 17.17 8.14 10.38
N ALA A 152 17.44 8.93 11.42
CA ALA A 152 18.65 9.75 11.50
C ALA A 152 19.93 8.90 11.38
N THR A 153 19.99 7.77 12.09
CA THR A 153 21.18 6.90 12.12
C THR A 153 21.35 6.10 10.83
N VAL A 154 20.26 5.50 10.33
CA VAL A 154 20.33 4.64 9.13
C VAL A 154 20.49 5.48 7.87
N LEU A 155 19.78 6.61 7.76
CA LEU A 155 19.93 7.53 6.62
C LEU A 155 21.37 8.05 6.55
N HIS A 156 21.97 8.42 7.68
CA HIS A 156 23.38 8.83 7.70
C HIS A 156 24.29 7.76 7.09
N ARG A 157 24.11 6.49 7.45
CA ARG A 157 24.89 5.38 6.88
C ARG A 157 24.67 5.22 5.37
N ILE A 158 23.44 5.37 4.88
CA ILE A 158 23.14 5.30 3.44
C ILE A 158 23.82 6.46 2.70
N LEU A 159 23.81 7.65 3.29
CA LEU A 159 24.43 8.83 2.70
C LEU A 159 25.97 8.80 2.74
N GLU A 160 26.58 8.11 3.71
CA GLU A 160 28.04 7.88 3.74
C GLU A 160 28.52 7.06 2.53
N SER A 161 27.72 6.11 2.04
CA SER A 161 28.01 5.36 0.83
C SER A 161 27.59 6.09 -0.46
N ALA A 162 26.81 7.16 -0.34
CA ALA A 162 26.35 7.92 -1.48
C ALA A 162 27.50 8.75 -2.07
N LYS A 163 27.55 8.81 -3.41
CA LYS A 163 28.53 9.64 -4.09
C LYS A 163 28.04 11.08 -4.11
N LEU A 164 28.79 11.99 -3.50
CA LEU A 164 28.50 13.42 -3.58
C LEU A 164 28.74 13.89 -5.02
N ILE A 165 27.73 14.50 -5.63
CA ILE A 165 27.80 15.14 -6.96
C ILE A 165 27.97 16.64 -6.76
#